data_AF-A0A6C0HR99-F1
#
_entry.id   AF-A0A6C0HR99-F1
#
_cell.length_a   1.000
_cell.length_b   1.000
_cell.length_c   1.000
_cell.angle_alpha   90.00
_cell.angle_beta   90.00
_cell.angle_gamma   90.00
#
_symmetry.space_group_name_H-M   'P 1'
#
loop_
_entity.id
_entity.type
_entity.pdbx_description
1 polymer ?
#
loop_
_entity_poly.entity_id
_entity_poly.type
_entity_poly.pdbx_seq_one_letter_code
_entity_poly.pdbx_strand_id
1 'polypeptide(L)'
;MTQLNYNNAECYNRMKYVNECLGISDDFSIEKNKNIVFVYTPPKVGSTTLVSSIRLNACGKFTVLHLHNEIMLRVLYKITDVTVLDIIKFNRFLGKTVIVIDIYRSPIEQKISTFFENIHSLHFNAPIEVLNTFEVNRIIKRFNQVFPYLQTNDHFRTKYMVPFPEKFDFTNKYIHAEVDGINYFKLRLKDSNEWKTVLQKVLNINVEIYIAKDYETSKKPINHIFSLFKQYYEIPSNLFQLIEGDEHLKYYYTEYERTQYLNTWRSKMNITEISTFTPNEYSFYMDVALDNQYISEIQQDHYIDLGCLCMGCCRKRGRMLLKIKNGEVVDEKIHHGEAVGEYLKMKAKHIPVYSLRTIPRNAGLRRPMASLYS
;
A
#
# COMPACT_ATOMS: atom_id res chain seq x y z
N MET A 1 18.29 -5.83 20.50
CA MET A 1 18.07 -4.39 20.25
C MET A 1 17.82 -3.73 21.58
N THR A 2 18.57 -2.68 21.90
CA THR A 2 18.36 -1.87 23.11
C THR A 2 16.98 -1.20 23.01
N GLN A 3 16.11 -1.44 23.98
CA GLN A 3 14.77 -0.85 23.98
C GLN A 3 14.91 0.67 24.16
N LEU A 4 14.34 1.45 23.24
CA LEU A 4 14.32 2.91 23.35
C LEU A 4 13.59 3.32 24.64
N ASN A 5 14.22 4.20 25.43
CA ASN A 5 13.60 4.75 26.63
C ASN A 5 12.78 5.99 26.27
N TYR A 6 11.48 5.82 26.07
CA TYR A 6 10.57 6.92 25.70
C TYR A 6 10.33 7.93 26.83
N ASN A 7 10.76 7.65 28.07
CA ASN A 7 10.71 8.62 29.17
C ASN A 7 11.89 9.62 29.12
N ASN A 8 12.92 9.34 28.32
CA ASN A 8 13.98 10.30 28.05
C ASN A 8 13.45 11.39 27.10
N ALA A 9 13.62 12.67 27.47
CA ALA A 9 13.07 13.80 26.74
C ALA A 9 13.60 13.92 25.29
N GLU A 10 14.89 13.62 25.06
CA GLU A 10 15.50 13.66 23.73
C GLU A 10 14.91 12.57 22.83
N CYS A 11 14.85 11.34 23.34
CA CYS A 11 14.22 10.21 22.65
C CYS A 11 12.73 10.51 22.33
N TYR A 12 11.99 11.02 23.30
CA TYR A 12 10.58 11.38 23.14
C TYR A 12 10.38 12.43 22.04
N ASN A 13 11.16 13.52 22.08
CA ASN A 13 11.07 14.61 21.09
C ASN A 13 11.46 14.13 19.69
N ARG A 14 12.48 13.26 19.59
CA ARG A 14 12.89 12.65 18.32
C ARG A 14 11.76 11.80 17.72
N MET A 15 11.15 10.95 18.53
CA MET A 15 10.05 10.08 18.09
C MET A 15 8.79 10.88 17.73
N LYS A 16 8.51 11.99 18.42
CA LYS A 16 7.46 12.95 18.01
C LYS A 16 7.71 13.55 16.63
N TYR A 17 8.92 14.06 16.39
CA TYR A 17 9.28 14.58 15.08
C TYR A 17 9.12 13.53 13.97
N VAL A 18 9.50 12.28 14.25
CA VAL A 18 9.30 11.16 13.32
C VAL A 18 7.81 10.93 13.03
N ASN A 19 6.97 10.92 14.06
CA ASN A 19 5.51 10.84 13.90
C ASN A 19 4.97 11.97 13.01
N GLU A 20 5.40 13.21 13.24
CA GLU A 20 4.99 14.38 12.45
C GLU A 20 5.39 14.23 10.98
N CYS A 21 6.62 13.79 10.71
CA CYS A 21 7.10 13.51 9.35
C CYS A 21 6.27 12.45 8.63
N LEU A 22 5.73 11.47 9.38
CA LEU A 22 4.85 10.42 8.88
C LEU A 22 3.37 10.84 8.84
N GLY A 23 3.04 12.07 9.24
CA GLY A 23 1.67 12.58 9.29
C GLY A 23 0.80 11.95 10.39
N ILE A 24 1.43 11.41 11.44
CA ILE A 24 0.73 10.92 12.63
C ILE A 24 0.52 12.11 13.57
N SER A 25 -0.75 12.43 13.85
CA SER A 25 -1.11 13.52 14.74
C SER A 25 -1.32 13.05 16.18
N ASP A 26 -0.93 13.88 17.14
CA ASP A 26 -1.19 13.71 18.58
C ASP A 26 -2.43 14.47 19.05
N ASP A 27 -3.23 15.02 18.13
CA ASP A 27 -4.53 15.58 18.45
C ASP A 27 -5.55 14.45 18.69
N PHE A 28 -5.65 14.01 19.94
CA PHE A 28 -6.60 13.02 20.40
C PHE A 28 -8.06 13.54 20.46
N SER A 29 -8.37 14.76 20.03
CA SER A 29 -9.78 15.17 19.87
C SER A 29 -10.44 14.48 18.66
N ILE A 30 -9.65 14.06 17.67
CA ILE A 30 -10.10 13.39 16.45
C ILE A 30 -9.95 11.88 16.59
N GLU A 31 -11.04 11.12 16.38
CA GLU A 31 -11.05 9.65 16.50
C GLU A 31 -9.95 8.97 15.66
N LYS A 32 -9.78 9.39 14.40
CA LYS A 32 -8.71 8.93 13.50
C LYS A 32 -7.32 8.92 14.11
N ASN A 33 -7.01 9.90 14.96
CA ASN A 33 -5.67 10.07 15.53
C ASN A 33 -5.44 9.17 16.76
N LYS A 34 -6.52 8.62 17.35
CA LYS A 34 -6.46 7.67 18.45
C LYS A 34 -6.14 6.25 18.00
N ASN A 35 -6.52 5.90 16.77
CA ASN A 35 -6.35 4.56 16.22
C ASN A 35 -5.43 4.58 15.00
N ILE A 36 -4.38 3.77 15.02
CA ILE A 36 -3.40 3.69 13.95
C ILE A 36 -3.28 2.27 13.42
N VAL A 37 -3.29 2.15 12.09
CA VAL A 37 -3.06 0.92 11.37
C VAL A 37 -1.75 1.04 10.62
N PHE A 38 -0.76 0.24 11.01
CA PHE A 38 0.45 0.03 10.24
C PHE A 38 0.25 -1.16 9.33
N VAL A 39 0.09 -0.91 8.03
CA VAL A 39 0.30 -1.95 7.02
C VAL A 39 1.80 -2.06 6.83
N TYR A 40 2.44 -2.87 7.67
CA TYR A 40 3.87 -3.18 7.55
C TYR A 40 3.96 -4.54 6.87
N THR A 41 4.41 -4.59 5.62
CA THR A 41 4.45 -5.85 4.86
C THR A 41 5.65 -5.89 3.94
N PRO A 42 6.14 -7.05 3.51
CA PRO A 42 7.03 -7.13 2.35
C PRO A 42 6.41 -6.47 1.11
N PRO A 43 7.20 -6.08 0.10
CA PRO A 43 6.66 -5.57 -1.15
C PRO A 43 5.90 -6.67 -1.90
N LYS A 44 4.97 -6.24 -2.78
CA LYS A 44 4.24 -7.09 -3.74
C LYS A 44 3.35 -8.17 -3.14
N VAL A 45 2.81 -7.93 -1.97
CA VAL A 45 1.84 -8.82 -1.31
C VAL A 45 0.38 -8.34 -1.42
N GLY A 46 0.11 -7.27 -2.17
CA GLY A 46 -1.24 -6.71 -2.31
C GLY A 46 -1.62 -5.68 -1.23
N SER A 47 -0.63 -5.12 -0.53
CA SER A 47 -0.81 -4.12 0.52
C SER A 47 -1.44 -2.80 0.02
N THR A 48 -1.18 -2.38 -1.23
CA THR A 48 -1.84 -1.19 -1.81
C THR A 48 -3.36 -1.34 -1.84
N THR A 49 -3.88 -2.48 -2.30
CA THR A 49 -5.32 -2.80 -2.28
C THR A 49 -5.87 -2.72 -0.86
N LEU A 50 -5.15 -3.28 0.12
CA LEU A 50 -5.55 -3.23 1.53
C LEU A 50 -5.63 -1.78 2.04
N VAL A 51 -4.57 -0.99 1.84
CA VAL A 51 -4.46 0.40 2.29
C VAL A 51 -5.56 1.26 1.67
N SER A 52 -5.74 1.18 0.35
CA SER A 52 -6.79 1.91 -0.37
C SER A 52 -8.17 1.52 0.16
N SER A 53 -8.42 0.23 0.41
CA SER A 53 -9.69 -0.23 0.99
C SER A 53 -9.93 0.34 2.39
N ILE A 54 -8.94 0.32 3.29
CA ILE A 54 -9.12 0.88 4.64
C ILE A 54 -9.33 2.40 4.58
N ARG A 55 -8.58 3.13 3.76
CA ARG A 55 -8.72 4.59 3.64
C ARG A 55 -10.07 4.98 3.04
N LEU A 56 -10.54 4.29 2.00
CA LEU A 56 -11.84 4.56 1.39
C LEU A 56 -13.00 4.29 2.37
N ASN A 57 -12.92 3.24 3.19
CA ASN A 57 -14.06 2.85 4.04
C ASN A 57 -13.99 3.44 5.46
N ALA A 58 -12.79 3.72 5.97
CA ALA A 58 -12.56 4.01 7.40
C ALA A 58 -11.58 5.17 7.67
N CYS A 59 -11.37 6.08 6.71
CA CYS A 59 -10.47 7.25 6.89
C CYS A 59 -10.75 8.10 8.12
N GLY A 60 -12.00 8.19 8.59
CA GLY A 60 -12.36 8.97 9.79
C GLY A 60 -12.05 8.27 11.11
N LYS A 61 -11.76 6.96 11.08
CA LYS A 61 -11.53 6.13 12.27
C LYS A 61 -10.08 5.75 12.49
N PHE A 62 -9.29 5.64 11.41
CA PHE A 62 -7.90 5.19 11.49
C PHE A 62 -6.94 6.07 10.72
N THR A 63 -5.80 6.35 11.33
CA THR A 63 -4.59 6.77 10.62
C THR A 63 -3.93 5.53 10.03
N VAL A 64 -3.77 5.48 8.70
CA VAL A 64 -3.26 4.29 8.00
C VAL A 64 -1.90 4.59 7.38
N LEU A 65 -0.86 3.94 7.87
CA LEU A 65 0.49 4.01 7.34
C LEU A 65 0.85 2.73 6.61
N HIS A 66 1.56 2.86 5.49
CA HIS A 66 2.04 1.74 4.70
C HIS A 66 3.54 1.83 4.52
N LEU A 67 4.25 0.81 4.99
CA LEU A 67 5.71 0.74 5.01
C LEU A 67 6.14 -0.67 4.60
N HIS A 68 7.22 -0.78 3.83
CA HIS A 68 7.80 -2.06 3.45
C HIS A 68 9.06 -2.42 4.22
N ASN A 69 9.82 -1.41 4.64
CA ASN A 69 11.08 -1.58 5.36
C ASN A 69 11.60 -0.21 5.80
N GLU A 70 12.73 -0.24 6.48
CA GLU A 70 13.50 0.91 6.95
C GLU A 70 14.09 1.71 5.78
N ILE A 71 14.28 1.10 4.60
CA ILE A 71 14.73 1.82 3.39
C ILE A 71 13.68 2.87 2.99
N MET A 72 12.38 2.55 3.07
CA MET A 72 11.34 3.55 2.83
C MET A 72 11.42 4.72 3.80
N LEU A 73 11.67 4.48 5.10
CA LEU A 73 11.86 5.55 6.08
C LEU A 73 13.03 6.47 5.69
N ARG A 74 14.15 5.87 5.29
CA ARG A 74 15.35 6.61 4.88
C ARG A 74 15.12 7.43 3.62
N VAL A 75 14.56 6.85 2.57
CA VAL A 75 14.51 7.54 1.28
C VAL A 75 13.34 8.51 1.17
N LEU A 76 12.16 8.16 1.73
CA LEU A 76 10.98 9.03 1.66
C LEU A 76 10.99 10.13 2.72
N TYR A 77 11.47 9.82 3.94
CA TYR A 77 11.32 10.71 5.09
C TYR A 77 12.66 11.18 5.68
N LYS A 78 13.79 10.73 5.12
CA LYS A 78 15.15 11.05 5.61
C LYS A 78 15.39 10.60 7.05
N ILE A 79 14.72 9.53 7.47
CA ILE A 79 14.82 8.95 8.82
C ILE A 79 15.76 7.74 8.76
N THR A 80 16.85 7.74 9.54
CA THR A 80 17.91 6.71 9.46
C THR A 80 18.26 6.05 10.80
N ASP A 81 17.82 6.65 11.89
CA ASP A 81 18.20 6.36 13.27
C ASP A 81 17.11 5.61 14.06
N VAL A 82 15.94 5.37 13.46
CA VAL A 82 14.83 4.64 14.08
C VAL A 82 14.26 3.60 13.13
N THR A 83 13.73 2.51 13.69
CA THR A 83 13.09 1.44 12.93
C THR A 83 11.57 1.63 12.85
N VAL A 84 10.91 0.89 11.94
CA VAL A 84 9.43 0.88 11.88
C VAL A 84 8.83 0.36 13.18
N LEU A 85 9.47 -0.63 13.83
CA LEU A 85 9.01 -1.18 15.10
C LEU A 85 9.12 -0.17 16.25
N ASP A 86 10.15 0.68 16.25
CA ASP A 86 10.27 1.76 17.23
C ASP A 86 9.10 2.74 17.13
N ILE A 87 8.69 3.08 15.91
CA ILE A 87 7.55 3.95 15.65
C ILE A 87 6.24 3.30 16.10
N ILE A 88 6.04 2.02 15.80
CA ILE A 88 4.87 1.24 16.25
C ILE A 88 4.78 1.26 17.79
N LYS A 89 5.88 0.93 18.47
CA LYS A 89 5.95 0.88 19.94
C LYS A 89 5.77 2.26 20.58
N PHE A 90 6.35 3.31 20.00
CA PHE A 90 6.17 4.67 20.48
C PHE A 90 4.71 5.14 20.40
N ASN A 91 4.01 4.81 19.31
CA ASN A 91 2.59 5.16 19.19
C ASN A 91 1.73 4.43 20.23
N ARG A 92 2.10 3.19 20.59
CA ARG A 92 1.45 2.49 21.71
C ARG A 92 1.76 3.17 23.04
N PHE A 93 3.00 3.58 23.27
CA PHE A 93 3.41 4.32 24.46
C PHE A 93 2.63 5.64 24.65
N LEU A 94 2.29 6.33 23.55
CA LEU A 94 1.43 7.53 23.58
C LEU A 94 -0.06 7.22 23.91
N GLY A 95 -0.43 5.96 24.11
CA GLY A 95 -1.80 5.55 24.44
C GLY A 95 -2.71 5.32 23.24
N LYS A 96 -2.17 5.30 22.01
CA LYS A 96 -2.96 4.98 20.81
C LYS A 96 -3.34 3.49 20.77
N THR A 97 -4.44 3.19 20.09
CA THR A 97 -4.76 1.83 19.65
C THR A 97 -3.93 1.52 18.41
N VAL A 98 -3.03 0.55 18.49
CA VAL A 98 -2.09 0.22 17.41
C VAL A 98 -2.43 -1.16 16.84
N ILE A 99 -2.67 -1.19 15.53
CA ILE A 99 -2.89 -2.40 14.75
C ILE A 99 -1.79 -2.50 13.70
N VAL A 100 -1.15 -3.65 13.59
CA VAL A 100 -0.14 -3.96 12.57
C VAL A 100 -0.69 -5.06 11.69
N ILE A 101 -0.75 -4.84 10.37
CA ILE A 101 -1.24 -5.84 9.41
C ILE A 101 -0.13 -6.18 8.43
N ASP A 102 0.18 -7.48 8.34
CA ASP A 102 1.06 -8.09 7.36
C ASP A 102 0.25 -9.01 6.43
N ILE A 103 0.76 -9.27 5.22
CA ILE A 103 0.08 -10.07 4.20
C ILE A 103 1.06 -11.08 3.62
N TYR A 104 0.65 -12.34 3.61
CA TYR A 104 1.33 -13.40 2.89
C TYR A 104 0.81 -13.49 1.45
N ARG A 105 1.72 -13.67 0.49
CA ARG A 105 1.38 -13.98 -0.89
C ARG A 105 2.08 -15.27 -1.31
N SER A 106 1.41 -16.05 -2.13
CA SER A 106 1.94 -17.26 -2.75
C SER A 106 3.28 -16.98 -3.46
N PRO A 107 4.26 -17.89 -3.33
CA PRO A 107 5.65 -17.56 -3.61
C PRO A 107 5.91 -17.27 -5.09
N ILE A 108 5.34 -18.04 -6.02
CA ILE A 108 5.56 -17.82 -7.46
C ILE A 108 4.97 -16.47 -7.90
N GLU A 109 3.74 -16.17 -7.48
CA GLU A 109 3.05 -14.93 -7.81
C GLU A 109 3.77 -13.71 -7.20
N GLN A 110 4.33 -13.83 -5.99
CA GLN A 110 5.12 -12.78 -5.38
C GLN A 110 6.43 -12.56 -6.14
N LYS A 111 7.14 -13.64 -6.52
CA LYS A 111 8.36 -13.57 -7.34
C LYS A 111 8.10 -12.88 -8.67
N ILE A 112 7.07 -13.33 -9.42
CA ILE A 112 6.66 -12.70 -10.68
C ILE A 112 6.37 -11.21 -10.46
N SER A 113 5.57 -10.88 -9.44
CA SER A 113 5.20 -9.49 -9.17
C SER A 113 6.38 -8.61 -8.75
N THR A 114 7.40 -9.18 -8.10
CA THR A 114 8.63 -8.48 -7.71
C THR A 114 9.49 -8.22 -8.92
N PHE A 115 9.66 -9.21 -9.78
CA PHE A 115 10.39 -9.08 -11.04
C PHE A 115 9.76 -8.04 -11.97
N PHE A 116 8.43 -8.10 -12.16
CA PHE A 116 7.73 -7.16 -13.06
C PHE A 116 7.59 -5.76 -12.51
N GLU A 117 7.81 -5.53 -11.22
CA GLU A 117 7.85 -4.17 -10.70
C GLU A 117 9.05 -3.41 -11.24
N ASN A 118 10.23 -4.03 -11.20
CA ASN A 118 11.49 -3.39 -11.58
C ASN A 118 12.00 -3.88 -12.93
N ILE A 119 11.12 -4.41 -13.79
CA ILE A 119 11.53 -5.01 -15.07
C ILE A 119 12.23 -3.99 -15.98
N HIS A 120 11.73 -2.76 -16.01
CA HIS A 120 12.25 -1.68 -16.85
C HIS A 120 13.44 -0.98 -16.23
N SER A 121 13.41 -0.68 -14.93
CA SER A 121 14.43 0.11 -14.24
C SER A 121 15.63 -0.72 -13.77
N LEU A 122 15.42 -1.98 -13.38
CA LEU A 122 16.49 -2.83 -12.82
C LEU A 122 16.85 -3.97 -13.75
N HIS A 123 15.86 -4.74 -14.25
CA HIS A 123 16.18 -5.97 -14.95
C HIS A 123 16.67 -5.75 -16.37
N PHE A 124 16.06 -4.83 -17.12
CA PHE A 124 16.44 -4.59 -18.50
C PHE A 124 16.99 -3.20 -18.77
N ASN A 125 16.87 -2.28 -17.80
CA ASN A 125 17.32 -0.90 -17.90
C ASN A 125 16.90 -0.25 -19.23
N ALA A 126 15.63 -0.43 -19.58
CA ALA A 126 15.06 -0.06 -20.87
C ALA A 126 13.69 0.60 -20.66
N PRO A 127 13.34 1.65 -21.44
CA PRO A 127 12.00 2.23 -21.41
C PRO A 127 10.91 1.18 -21.66
N ILE A 128 9.72 1.40 -21.10
CA ILE A 128 8.62 0.41 -21.17
C ILE A 128 8.19 0.16 -22.62
N GLU A 129 8.23 1.20 -23.46
CA GLU A 129 7.91 1.13 -24.88
C GLU A 129 8.85 0.15 -25.60
N VAL A 130 10.14 0.18 -25.26
CA VAL A 130 11.16 -0.73 -25.80
C VAL A 130 11.00 -2.13 -25.23
N LEU A 131 10.71 -2.26 -23.94
CA LEU A 131 10.48 -3.57 -23.33
C LEU A 131 9.30 -4.33 -23.95
N ASN A 132 8.25 -3.62 -24.34
CA ASN A 132 7.10 -4.22 -25.00
C ASN A 132 7.42 -4.79 -26.38
N THR A 133 8.59 -4.49 -26.97
CA THR A 133 9.06 -5.11 -28.21
C THR A 133 10.00 -6.29 -27.99
N PHE A 134 10.32 -6.66 -26.74
CA PHE A 134 11.23 -7.77 -26.46
C PHE A 134 10.54 -9.12 -26.67
N GLU A 135 11.31 -10.10 -27.15
CA GLU A 135 10.86 -11.48 -27.17
C GLU A 135 10.61 -12.00 -25.75
N VAL A 136 9.47 -12.63 -25.53
CA VAL A 136 9.07 -13.16 -24.22
C VAL A 136 10.09 -14.14 -23.64
N ASN A 137 10.77 -14.93 -24.49
CA ASN A 137 11.81 -15.88 -24.09
C ASN A 137 12.99 -15.18 -23.40
N ARG A 138 13.34 -13.95 -23.81
CA ARG A 138 14.37 -13.15 -23.14
C ARG A 138 13.96 -12.77 -21.72
N ILE A 139 12.67 -12.42 -21.54
CA ILE A 139 12.09 -12.09 -20.24
C ILE A 139 12.05 -13.31 -19.33
N ILE A 140 11.56 -14.44 -19.85
CA ILE A 140 11.51 -15.73 -19.16
C ILE A 140 12.90 -16.16 -18.72
N LYS A 141 13.89 -16.12 -19.63
CA LYS A 141 15.29 -16.44 -19.31
C LYS A 141 15.80 -15.61 -18.13
N ARG A 142 15.59 -14.29 -18.14
CA ARG A 142 16.06 -13.43 -17.05
C ARG A 142 15.33 -13.72 -15.74
N PHE A 143 14.00 -13.87 -15.77
CA PHE A 143 13.21 -14.20 -14.58
C PHE A 143 13.72 -15.48 -13.91
N ASN A 144 13.93 -16.50 -14.72
CA ASN A 144 14.48 -17.79 -14.34
C ASN A 144 15.88 -17.68 -13.71
N GLN A 145 16.79 -16.89 -14.30
CA GLN A 145 18.14 -16.67 -13.76
C GLN A 145 18.13 -16.05 -12.35
N VAL A 146 17.21 -15.11 -12.09
CA VAL A 146 17.13 -14.40 -10.81
C VAL A 146 16.15 -15.04 -9.81
N PHE A 147 15.40 -16.07 -10.23
CA PHE A 147 14.28 -16.64 -9.46
C PHE A 147 14.60 -16.99 -8.00
N PRO A 148 15.75 -17.64 -7.67
CA PRO A 148 16.08 -17.95 -6.28
C PRO A 148 16.25 -16.71 -5.40
N TYR A 149 16.69 -15.59 -5.99
CA TYR A 149 17.00 -14.35 -5.27
C TYR A 149 15.82 -13.40 -5.13
N LEU A 150 14.70 -13.67 -5.81
CA LEU A 150 13.45 -12.95 -5.62
C LEU A 150 12.84 -13.36 -4.27
N GLN A 151 13.22 -12.68 -3.19
CA GLN A 151 12.86 -13.06 -1.82
C GLN A 151 11.34 -13.00 -1.55
N THR A 152 10.85 -14.01 -0.84
CA THR A 152 9.50 -14.12 -0.27
C THR A 152 9.58 -13.91 1.23
N ASN A 153 9.80 -12.65 1.65
CA ASN A 153 10.00 -12.31 3.06
C ASN A 153 8.71 -12.53 3.88
N ASP A 154 8.89 -12.84 5.16
CA ASP A 154 7.79 -13.01 6.12
C ASP A 154 8.06 -12.19 7.38
N HIS A 155 7.61 -10.94 7.39
CA HIS A 155 7.87 -10.02 8.49
C HIS A 155 7.27 -10.50 9.81
N PHE A 156 6.10 -11.14 9.77
CA PHE A 156 5.45 -11.66 10.96
C PHE A 156 6.33 -12.63 11.74
N ARG A 157 7.02 -13.54 11.04
CA ARG A 157 7.93 -14.51 11.65
C ARG A 157 9.32 -13.96 11.94
N THR A 158 9.82 -13.05 11.10
CA THR A 158 11.24 -12.67 11.10
C THR A 158 11.53 -11.28 11.67
N LYS A 159 10.55 -10.36 11.62
CA LYS A 159 10.74 -8.96 12.02
C LYS A 159 10.02 -8.61 13.32
N TYR A 160 8.75 -8.98 13.49
CA TYR A 160 7.94 -8.42 14.58
C TYR A 160 8.32 -8.91 15.97
N MET A 161 9.06 -10.03 16.06
CA MET A 161 9.41 -10.67 17.32
C MET A 161 8.16 -10.99 18.17
N VAL A 162 7.08 -11.42 17.50
CA VAL A 162 5.82 -11.81 18.15
C VAL A 162 5.67 -13.33 18.18
N PRO A 163 4.96 -13.89 19.17
CA PRO A 163 4.56 -15.29 19.13
C PRO A 163 3.74 -15.54 17.85
N PHE A 164 4.07 -16.61 17.13
CA PHE A 164 3.26 -17.08 16.01
C PHE A 164 2.65 -18.45 16.37
N PRO A 165 1.37 -18.68 16.06
CA PRO A 165 0.71 -19.94 16.36
C PRO A 165 1.30 -21.08 15.53
N GLU A 166 1.13 -22.32 15.98
CA GLU A 166 1.62 -23.51 15.26
C GLU A 166 1.00 -23.64 13.86
N LYS A 167 -0.23 -23.15 13.67
CA LYS A 167 -0.97 -23.23 12.41
C LYS A 167 -1.66 -21.90 12.11
N PHE A 168 -1.83 -21.61 10.84
CA PHE A 168 -2.67 -20.52 10.38
C PHE A 168 -4.14 -20.80 10.71
N ASP A 169 -4.90 -19.79 11.13
CA ASP A 169 -6.34 -19.93 11.37
C ASP A 169 -7.12 -19.86 10.05
N PHE A 170 -7.42 -21.04 9.51
CA PHE A 170 -8.16 -21.18 8.26
C PHE A 170 -9.66 -20.89 8.39
N THR A 171 -10.20 -20.75 9.60
CA THR A 171 -11.60 -20.40 9.84
C THR A 171 -11.78 -18.89 9.85
N ASN A 172 -10.94 -18.18 10.62
CA ASN A 172 -10.97 -16.72 10.67
C ASN A 172 -10.23 -16.05 9.50
N LYS A 173 -9.35 -16.79 8.81
CA LYS A 173 -8.54 -16.32 7.66
C LYS A 173 -7.46 -15.29 8.04
N TYR A 174 -7.00 -15.30 9.29
CA TYR A 174 -5.88 -14.48 9.73
C TYR A 174 -5.21 -15.07 10.97
N ILE A 175 -3.93 -14.76 11.17
CA ILE A 175 -3.28 -14.93 12.48
C ILE A 175 -3.47 -13.64 13.27
N HIS A 176 -3.69 -13.76 14.57
CA HIS A 176 -3.67 -12.65 15.54
C HIS A 176 -2.67 -12.96 16.65
N ALA A 177 -1.84 -11.97 16.99
CA ALA A 177 -1.00 -11.97 18.17
C ALA A 177 -1.08 -10.60 18.85
N GLU A 178 -1.16 -10.58 20.17
CA GLU A 178 -1.11 -9.34 20.96
C GLU A 178 0.17 -9.34 21.80
N VAL A 179 0.97 -8.27 21.66
CA VAL A 179 2.19 -8.06 22.46
C VAL A 179 2.24 -6.61 22.88
N ASP A 180 2.41 -6.35 24.18
CA ASP A 180 2.47 -5.01 24.77
C ASP A 180 1.26 -4.10 24.42
N GLY A 181 0.08 -4.72 24.24
CA GLY A 181 -1.15 -4.03 23.82
C GLY A 181 -1.17 -3.57 22.36
N ILE A 182 -0.25 -4.08 21.53
CA ILE A 182 -0.25 -3.91 20.06
C ILE A 182 -0.83 -5.17 19.43
N ASN A 183 -1.78 -5.00 18.52
CA ASN A 183 -2.42 -6.10 17.81
C ASN A 183 -1.73 -6.35 16.47
N TYR A 184 -1.15 -7.52 16.27
CA TYR A 184 -0.51 -7.94 15.03
C TYR A 184 -1.38 -8.95 14.29
N PHE A 185 -1.59 -8.71 13.00
CA PHE A 185 -2.38 -9.57 12.14
C PHE A 185 -1.58 -10.02 10.92
N LYS A 186 -1.71 -11.29 10.53
CA LYS A 186 -1.21 -11.81 9.26
C LYS A 186 -2.38 -12.30 8.41
N LEU A 187 -2.58 -11.67 7.25
CA LEU A 187 -3.58 -12.04 6.26
C LEU A 187 -2.95 -12.86 5.13
N ARG A 188 -3.77 -13.52 4.29
CA ARG A 188 -3.32 -14.11 3.02
C ARG A 188 -3.96 -13.36 1.85
N LEU A 189 -3.17 -13.05 0.83
CA LEU A 189 -3.67 -12.40 -0.39
C LEU A 189 -4.68 -13.29 -1.14
N LYS A 190 -4.52 -14.62 -1.08
CA LYS A 190 -5.48 -15.56 -1.71
C LYS A 190 -6.90 -15.45 -1.13
N ASP A 191 -7.04 -14.95 0.10
CA ASP A 191 -8.32 -14.75 0.77
C ASP A 191 -8.84 -13.32 0.55
N SER A 192 -8.32 -12.57 -0.43
CA SER A 192 -8.70 -11.17 -0.67
C SER A 192 -10.19 -10.96 -0.94
N ASN A 193 -10.87 -11.98 -1.44
CA ASN A 193 -12.32 -11.95 -1.65
C ASN A 193 -13.10 -11.96 -0.32
N GLU A 194 -12.50 -12.46 0.76
CA GLU A 194 -13.05 -12.49 2.11
C GLU A 194 -12.56 -11.32 2.98
N TRP A 195 -11.66 -10.47 2.45
CA TRP A 195 -11.09 -9.35 3.22
C TRP A 195 -12.12 -8.38 3.74
N LYS A 196 -13.28 -8.24 3.10
CA LYS A 196 -14.38 -7.42 3.61
C LYS A 196 -14.74 -7.82 5.05
N THR A 197 -15.05 -9.10 5.26
CA THR A 197 -15.46 -9.66 6.55
C THR A 197 -14.29 -9.75 7.51
N VAL A 198 -13.11 -10.12 7.01
CA VAL A 198 -11.89 -10.19 7.83
C VAL A 198 -11.54 -8.82 8.40
N LEU A 199 -11.52 -7.77 7.57
CA LEU A 199 -11.16 -6.42 8.00
C LEU A 199 -12.17 -5.80 8.96
N GLN A 200 -13.47 -6.12 8.82
CA GLN A 200 -14.48 -5.69 9.79
C GLN A 200 -14.16 -6.23 11.19
N LYS A 201 -13.73 -7.49 11.28
CA LYS A 201 -13.30 -8.12 12.54
C LYS A 201 -11.99 -7.54 13.05
N VAL A 202 -10.95 -7.52 12.19
CA VAL A 202 -9.59 -7.06 12.54
C VAL A 202 -9.58 -5.60 12.99
N LEU A 203 -10.35 -4.74 12.34
CA LEU A 203 -10.45 -3.32 12.69
C LEU A 203 -11.54 -3.04 13.74
N ASN A 204 -12.31 -4.06 14.14
CA ASN A 204 -13.46 -3.94 15.03
C ASN A 204 -14.41 -2.78 14.63
N ILE A 205 -14.85 -2.78 13.36
CA ILE A 205 -15.74 -1.75 12.83
C ILE A 205 -17.05 -2.33 12.31
N ASN A 206 -18.15 -1.64 12.64
CA ASN A 206 -19.50 -1.98 12.20
C ASN A 206 -19.88 -1.31 10.86
N VAL A 207 -18.90 -0.92 10.06
CA VAL A 207 -19.14 -0.36 8.71
C VAL A 207 -18.82 -1.41 7.65
N GLU A 208 -19.59 -1.40 6.58
CA GLU A 208 -19.34 -2.25 5.43
C GLU A 208 -18.02 -1.85 4.75
N ILE A 209 -17.17 -2.83 4.44
CA ILE A 209 -15.90 -2.60 3.74
C ILE A 209 -16.03 -3.02 2.28
N TYR A 210 -15.73 -2.10 1.37
CA TYR A 210 -15.62 -2.37 -0.05
C TYR A 210 -14.14 -2.45 -0.46
N ILE A 211 -13.76 -3.55 -1.12
CA ILE A 211 -12.36 -3.80 -1.51
C ILE A 211 -12.04 -3.10 -2.84
N ALA A 212 -11.03 -2.22 -2.83
CA ALA A 212 -10.58 -1.50 -4.01
C ALA A 212 -9.55 -2.29 -4.82
N LYS A 213 -9.81 -2.53 -6.11
CA LYS A 213 -8.88 -3.22 -7.02
C LYS A 213 -7.92 -2.23 -7.70
N ASP A 214 -7.01 -1.69 -6.89
CA ASP A 214 -6.14 -0.56 -7.24
C ASP A 214 -4.91 -0.98 -8.07
N TYR A 215 -4.37 -2.19 -7.84
CA TYR A 215 -3.03 -2.56 -8.33
C TYR A 215 -2.98 -3.84 -9.17
N GLU A 216 -3.66 -3.84 -10.30
CA GLU A 216 -3.53 -4.93 -11.28
C GLU A 216 -2.46 -4.56 -12.31
N THR A 217 -1.41 -5.38 -12.46
CA THR A 217 -0.36 -5.19 -13.48
C THR A 217 -0.94 -5.07 -14.90
N SER A 218 -2.13 -5.64 -15.13
CA SER A 218 -2.87 -5.50 -16.38
C SER A 218 -3.25 -4.07 -16.74
N LYS A 219 -3.27 -3.16 -15.77
CA LYS A 219 -3.56 -1.73 -15.96
C LYS A 219 -2.30 -0.89 -16.17
N LYS A 220 -1.11 -1.49 -16.04
CA LYS A 220 0.17 -0.78 -16.19
C LYS A 220 0.63 -0.74 -17.65
N PRO A 221 1.48 0.22 -18.05
CA PRO A 221 2.05 0.28 -19.40
C PRO A 221 2.82 -1.00 -19.84
N ILE A 222 3.30 -1.80 -18.87
CA ILE A 222 3.96 -3.10 -19.10
C ILE A 222 2.98 -4.28 -19.35
N ASN A 223 1.67 -4.04 -19.43
CA ASN A 223 0.66 -5.09 -19.51
C ASN A 223 0.89 -6.06 -20.69
N HIS A 224 1.34 -5.55 -21.84
CA HIS A 224 1.54 -6.37 -23.03
C HIS A 224 2.56 -7.49 -22.77
N ILE A 225 3.80 -7.14 -22.40
CA ILE A 225 4.84 -8.12 -22.13
C ILE A 225 4.52 -9.01 -20.91
N PHE A 226 3.84 -8.46 -19.90
CA PHE A 226 3.37 -9.23 -18.75
C PHE A 226 2.33 -10.30 -19.12
N SER A 227 1.41 -9.97 -20.03
CA SER A 227 0.39 -10.91 -20.51
C SER A 227 1.01 -12.02 -21.34
N LEU A 228 1.95 -11.69 -22.23
CA LEU A 228 2.75 -12.68 -22.96
C LEU A 228 3.51 -13.59 -22.00
N PHE A 229 4.21 -13.02 -21.01
CA PHE A 229 4.92 -13.81 -20.00
C PHE A 229 3.97 -14.80 -19.30
N LYS A 230 2.81 -14.37 -18.79
CA LYS A 230 1.86 -15.28 -18.13
C LYS A 230 1.32 -16.39 -19.02
N GLN A 231 1.22 -16.12 -20.32
CA GLN A 231 0.74 -17.09 -21.32
C GLN A 231 1.79 -18.17 -21.60
N TYR A 232 3.06 -17.78 -21.77
CA TYR A 232 4.14 -18.66 -22.22
C TYR A 232 5.03 -19.19 -21.11
N TYR A 233 4.97 -18.62 -19.91
CA TYR A 233 5.85 -19.02 -18.82
C TYR A 233 5.49 -20.41 -18.30
N GLU A 234 6.45 -21.32 -18.46
CA GLU A 234 6.49 -22.62 -17.81
C GLU A 234 7.58 -22.60 -16.74
N ILE A 235 7.28 -23.11 -15.55
CA ILE A 235 8.25 -23.18 -14.47
C ILE A 235 9.20 -24.37 -14.69
N PRO A 236 10.53 -24.17 -14.72
CA PRO A 236 11.50 -25.26 -14.76
C PRO A 236 11.38 -26.19 -13.55
N SER A 237 11.64 -27.48 -13.75
CA SER A 237 11.49 -28.53 -12.74
C SER A 237 12.30 -28.25 -11.46
N ASN A 238 13.55 -27.82 -11.58
CA ASN A 238 14.40 -27.46 -10.44
C ASN A 238 13.88 -26.23 -9.67
N LEU A 239 13.32 -25.23 -10.36
CA LEU A 239 12.69 -24.08 -9.70
C LEU A 239 11.37 -24.43 -9.02
N PHE A 240 10.60 -25.35 -9.61
CA PHE A 240 9.36 -25.86 -9.02
C PHE A 240 9.64 -26.62 -7.71
N GLN A 241 10.70 -27.41 -7.64
CA GLN A 241 11.11 -28.13 -6.42
C GLN A 241 11.38 -27.17 -5.24
N LEU A 242 11.97 -25.99 -5.51
CA LEU A 242 12.17 -24.96 -4.48
C LEU A 242 10.83 -24.49 -3.88
N ILE A 243 9.80 -24.39 -4.71
CA ILE A 243 8.45 -23.97 -4.29
C ILE A 243 7.73 -25.10 -3.55
N GLU A 244 7.88 -26.34 -3.99
CA GLU A 244 7.30 -27.50 -3.32
C GLU A 244 7.85 -27.67 -1.90
N GLY A 245 9.13 -27.34 -1.71
CA GLY A 245 9.83 -27.33 -0.43
C GLY A 245 9.52 -26.15 0.49
N ASP A 246 8.91 -25.08 0.00
CA ASP A 246 8.74 -23.80 0.70
C ASP A 246 7.97 -23.93 2.04
N GLU A 247 8.60 -23.50 3.14
CA GLU A 247 8.05 -23.62 4.49
C GLU A 247 6.89 -22.66 4.76
N HIS A 248 6.90 -21.47 4.15
CA HIS A 248 5.82 -20.51 4.31
C HIS A 248 4.56 -20.99 3.60
N LEU A 249 4.71 -21.58 2.40
CA LEU A 249 3.62 -22.23 1.68
C LEU A 249 3.03 -23.37 2.49
N LYS A 250 3.86 -24.23 3.08
CA LYS A 250 3.41 -25.32 3.97
C LYS A 250 2.63 -24.80 5.18
N TYR A 251 3.05 -23.67 5.74
CA TYR A 251 2.43 -23.13 6.95
C TYR A 251 1.13 -22.37 6.67
N TYR A 252 1.12 -21.52 5.64
CA TYR A 252 0.00 -20.64 5.35
C TYR A 252 -1.12 -21.30 4.55
N TYR A 253 -0.92 -22.51 4.03
CA TYR A 253 -1.91 -23.24 3.25
C TYR A 253 -2.32 -24.52 3.97
N THR A 254 -3.59 -24.91 3.84
CA THR A 254 -3.96 -26.29 4.16
C THR A 254 -3.31 -27.25 3.16
N GLU A 255 -3.21 -28.53 3.51
CA GLU A 255 -2.69 -29.55 2.60
C GLU A 255 -3.48 -29.59 1.27
N TYR A 256 -4.81 -29.45 1.34
CA TYR A 256 -5.67 -29.36 0.17
C TYR A 256 -5.35 -28.12 -0.68
N GLU A 257 -5.29 -26.95 -0.06
CA GLU A 257 -4.98 -25.69 -0.76
C GLU A 257 -3.59 -25.75 -1.41
N ARG A 258 -2.61 -26.32 -0.70
CA ARG A 258 -1.23 -26.48 -1.18
C ARG A 258 -1.19 -27.42 -2.38
N THR A 259 -1.90 -28.54 -2.32
CA THR A 259 -2.00 -29.50 -3.43
C THR A 259 -2.62 -28.85 -4.66
N GLN A 260 -3.71 -28.10 -4.51
CA GLN A 260 -4.34 -27.39 -5.62
C GLN A 260 -3.40 -26.35 -6.26
N TYR A 261 -2.70 -25.58 -5.42
CA TYR A 261 -1.71 -24.61 -5.87
C TYR A 261 -0.57 -25.27 -6.65
N LEU A 262 0.03 -26.32 -6.09
CA LEU A 262 1.13 -27.04 -6.73
C LEU A 262 0.69 -27.71 -8.03
N ASN A 263 -0.52 -28.28 -8.09
CA ASN A 263 -1.05 -28.88 -9.32
C ASN A 263 -1.26 -27.86 -10.45
N THR A 264 -1.66 -26.64 -10.10
CA THR A 264 -1.81 -25.53 -11.07
C THR A 264 -0.48 -25.19 -11.74
N TRP A 265 0.62 -25.25 -10.99
CA TRP A 265 1.95 -24.99 -11.52
C TRP A 265 2.61 -26.22 -12.13
N ARG A 266 2.28 -27.42 -11.63
CA ARG A 266 2.74 -28.70 -12.19
C ARG A 266 2.24 -28.92 -13.62
N SER A 267 1.02 -28.48 -13.94
CA SER A 267 0.50 -28.52 -15.32
C SER A 267 1.19 -27.52 -16.26
N LYS A 268 1.92 -26.54 -15.72
CA LYS A 268 2.75 -25.56 -16.43
C LYS A 268 4.24 -25.79 -16.19
N MET A 269 4.63 -26.98 -15.75
CA MET A 269 6.02 -27.29 -15.44
C MET A 269 6.72 -27.78 -16.70
N ASN A 270 7.91 -27.24 -16.97
CA ASN A 270 8.82 -27.78 -17.95
C ASN A 270 9.80 -28.75 -17.26
N ILE A 271 10.00 -29.93 -17.84
CA ILE A 271 10.89 -30.96 -17.28
C ILE A 271 12.36 -30.49 -17.31
N THR A 272 12.70 -29.59 -18.23
CA THR A 272 14.05 -29.07 -18.43
C THR A 272 14.52 -28.29 -17.21
N GLU A 273 15.65 -28.71 -16.65
CA GLU A 273 16.36 -27.94 -15.62
C GLU A 273 17.14 -26.78 -16.25
N ILE A 274 17.26 -25.71 -15.50
CA ILE A 274 17.99 -24.52 -15.93
C ILE A 274 19.05 -24.10 -14.91
N SER A 275 20.10 -23.45 -15.38
CA SER A 275 21.06 -22.77 -14.51
C SER A 275 20.53 -21.40 -14.10
N THR A 276 20.42 -21.20 -12.79
CA THR A 276 20.19 -19.88 -12.19
C THR A 276 21.52 -19.19 -11.95
N PHE A 277 21.50 -17.90 -11.65
CA PHE A 277 22.72 -17.25 -11.16
C PHE A 277 23.21 -17.92 -9.87
N THR A 278 24.51 -18.05 -9.75
CA THR A 278 25.21 -18.27 -8.47
C THR A 278 25.16 -16.98 -7.63
N PRO A 279 25.46 -17.04 -6.32
CA PRO A 279 25.45 -15.83 -5.48
C PRO A 279 26.38 -14.73 -6.02
N ASN A 280 27.55 -15.10 -6.55
CA ASN A 280 28.50 -14.15 -7.13
C ASN A 280 28.00 -13.56 -8.45
N GLU A 281 27.43 -14.38 -9.33
CA GLU A 281 26.82 -13.89 -10.58
C GLU A 281 25.64 -12.96 -10.29
N TYR A 282 24.83 -13.27 -9.28
CA TYR A 282 23.72 -12.42 -8.88
C TYR A 282 24.20 -11.10 -8.28
N SER A 283 25.25 -11.12 -7.43
CA SER A 283 25.86 -9.90 -6.90
C SER A 283 26.38 -9.02 -8.02
N PHE A 284 27.18 -9.58 -8.93
CA PHE A 284 27.70 -8.87 -10.10
C PHE A 284 26.58 -8.32 -10.98
N TYR A 285 25.54 -9.13 -11.21
CA TYR A 285 24.36 -8.72 -11.94
C TYR A 285 23.67 -7.51 -11.29
N MET A 286 23.53 -7.51 -9.96
CA MET A 286 22.93 -6.42 -9.21
C MET A 286 23.78 -5.15 -9.25
N ASP A 287 25.11 -5.26 -9.12
CA ASP A 287 26.03 -4.12 -9.20
C ASP A 287 25.90 -3.44 -10.56
N VAL A 288 25.98 -4.21 -11.66
CA VAL A 288 25.81 -3.70 -13.02
C VAL A 288 24.41 -3.09 -13.23
N ALA A 289 23.37 -3.74 -12.72
CA ALA A 289 21.99 -3.26 -12.89
C ALA A 289 21.75 -1.93 -12.15
N LEU A 290 22.28 -1.79 -10.94
CA LEU A 290 22.14 -0.59 -10.11
C LEU A 290 22.97 0.58 -10.67
N ASP A 291 24.21 0.32 -11.11
CA ASP A 291 25.08 1.35 -11.69
C ASP A 291 24.52 1.92 -12.99
N ASN A 292 23.80 1.10 -13.76
CA ASN A 292 23.22 1.52 -15.02
C ASN A 292 21.80 2.07 -14.90
N GLN A 293 21.20 2.04 -13.70
CA GLN A 293 19.79 2.35 -13.50
C GLN A 293 19.44 3.76 -14.02
N TYR A 294 18.66 3.83 -15.11
CA TYR A 294 18.33 5.11 -15.74
C TYR A 294 17.29 5.93 -14.96
N ILE A 295 16.60 5.30 -14.00
CA ILE A 295 15.60 5.96 -13.15
C ILE A 295 15.56 5.34 -11.75
N SER A 296 15.75 6.17 -10.72
CA SER A 296 15.51 5.79 -9.32
C SER A 296 14.01 5.91 -9.02
N GLU A 297 13.23 4.85 -9.25
CA GLU A 297 11.80 4.92 -8.97
C GLU A 297 11.50 4.78 -7.48
N ILE A 298 11.02 5.87 -6.89
CA ILE A 298 10.13 5.80 -5.73
C ILE A 298 8.83 6.48 -6.11
N GLN A 299 7.80 5.68 -6.34
CA GLN A 299 6.48 6.16 -6.72
C GLN A 299 5.78 6.75 -5.49
N GLN A 300 5.75 8.09 -5.39
CA GLN A 300 5.10 8.81 -4.30
C GLN A 300 3.56 8.75 -4.37
N ASP A 301 2.97 8.59 -5.56
CA ASP A 301 1.52 8.74 -5.80
C ASP A 301 0.81 7.47 -6.30
N HIS A 302 1.03 6.32 -5.65
CA HIS A 302 0.46 5.04 -6.10
C HIS A 302 -0.85 4.62 -5.42
N TYR A 303 -1.41 5.40 -4.48
CA TYR A 303 -2.69 5.07 -3.82
C TYR A 303 -3.87 5.81 -4.45
N ILE A 304 -5.04 5.18 -4.47
CA ILE A 304 -6.32 5.83 -4.74
C ILE A 304 -6.60 6.99 -3.76
N ASP A 305 -6.21 6.89 -2.50
CA ASP A 305 -6.55 7.88 -1.47
C ASP A 305 -5.41 8.07 -0.46
N LEU A 306 -5.13 9.33 -0.13
CA LEU A 306 -4.18 9.74 0.90
C LEU A 306 -4.85 9.92 2.28
N GLY A 307 -6.17 9.78 2.37
CA GLY A 307 -6.91 9.74 3.64
C GLY A 307 -7.22 11.13 4.22
N CYS A 308 -7.32 12.16 3.38
CA CYS A 308 -7.74 13.51 3.79
C CYS A 308 -9.22 13.53 4.20
N LEU A 309 -9.54 14.27 5.26
CA LEU A 309 -10.90 14.41 5.83
C LEU A 309 -11.63 15.69 5.39
N CYS A 310 -11.08 16.47 4.46
CA CYS A 310 -11.77 17.67 3.97
C CYS A 310 -13.07 17.29 3.23
N MET A 311 -14.05 18.19 3.21
CA MET A 311 -15.36 17.94 2.59
C MET A 311 -15.28 17.49 1.13
N GLY A 312 -14.35 18.06 0.35
CA GLY A 312 -14.11 17.65 -1.03
C GLY A 312 -13.67 16.20 -1.16
N CYS A 313 -12.64 15.80 -0.40
CA CYS A 313 -12.13 14.43 -0.40
C CYS A 313 -13.18 13.43 0.11
N CYS A 314 -13.87 13.75 1.21
CA CYS A 314 -14.94 12.91 1.76
C CYS A 314 -16.09 12.71 0.78
N ARG A 315 -16.49 13.75 0.04
CA ARG A 315 -17.54 13.63 -0.99
C ARG A 315 -17.09 12.78 -2.17
N LYS A 316 -15.85 12.94 -2.66
CA LYS A 316 -15.29 12.11 -3.74
C LYS A 316 -15.22 10.64 -3.31
N ARG A 317 -14.77 10.37 -2.08
CA ARG A 317 -14.76 9.03 -1.46
C ARG A 317 -16.16 8.40 -1.42
N GLY A 318 -17.18 9.14 -0.96
CA GLY A 318 -18.56 8.66 -0.96
C GLY A 318 -19.08 8.26 -2.34
N ARG A 319 -18.75 9.04 -3.39
CA ARG A 319 -19.10 8.71 -4.78
C ARG A 319 -18.40 7.43 -5.25
N MET A 320 -17.11 7.28 -4.96
CA MET A 320 -16.33 6.10 -5.34
C MET A 320 -16.83 4.84 -4.65
N LEU A 321 -17.16 4.93 -3.35
CA LEU A 321 -17.76 3.81 -2.62
C LEU A 321 -19.08 3.37 -3.23
N LEU A 322 -19.92 4.30 -3.67
CA LEU A 322 -21.17 3.98 -4.35
C LEU A 322 -20.92 3.24 -5.68
N LYS A 323 -19.95 3.68 -6.47
CA LYS A 323 -19.52 2.98 -7.70
C LYS A 323 -19.08 1.54 -7.40
N ILE A 324 -18.19 1.36 -6.42
CA ILE A 324 -17.70 0.02 -6.04
C ILE A 324 -18.87 -0.86 -5.57
N LYS A 325 -19.78 -0.30 -4.78
CA LYS A 325 -20.99 -1.00 -4.31
C LYS A 325 -21.86 -1.48 -5.48
N ASN A 326 -21.96 -0.68 -6.54
CA ASN A 326 -22.71 -1.02 -7.74
C ASN A 326 -21.96 -1.99 -8.68
N GLY A 327 -20.75 -2.42 -8.34
CA GLY A 327 -19.91 -3.26 -9.18
C GLY A 327 -19.22 -2.51 -10.32
N GLU A 328 -19.23 -1.17 -10.30
CA GLU A 328 -18.56 -0.34 -11.29
C GLU A 328 -17.04 -0.34 -11.06
N VAL A 329 -16.28 -0.22 -12.15
CA VAL A 329 -14.83 -0.06 -12.08
C VAL A 329 -14.49 1.35 -11.62
N VAL A 330 -13.59 1.44 -10.64
CA VAL A 330 -13.04 2.71 -10.14
C VAL A 330 -11.57 2.80 -10.54
N ASP A 331 -11.27 3.74 -11.42
CA ASP A 331 -9.94 4.05 -11.96
C ASP A 331 -9.46 5.46 -11.55
N GLU A 332 -10.35 6.28 -11.00
CA GLU A 332 -10.04 7.63 -10.50
C GLU A 332 -9.30 7.59 -9.14
N LYS A 333 -8.42 8.59 -8.92
CA LYS A 333 -7.75 8.84 -7.63
C LYS A 333 -8.36 10.05 -6.91
N ILE A 334 -8.18 10.10 -5.60
CA ILE A 334 -8.55 11.22 -4.73
C ILE A 334 -7.32 12.11 -4.50
N HIS A 335 -7.06 13.02 -5.45
CA HIS A 335 -6.10 14.10 -5.24
C HIS A 335 -6.80 15.27 -4.53
N HIS A 336 -6.20 15.76 -3.44
CA HIS A 336 -6.83 16.78 -2.58
C HIS A 336 -7.22 18.05 -3.36
N GLY A 337 -6.30 18.61 -4.14
CA GLY A 337 -6.55 19.84 -4.90
C GLY A 337 -7.71 19.69 -5.90
N GLU A 338 -7.76 18.57 -6.61
CA GLU A 338 -8.84 18.26 -7.55
C GLU A 338 -10.19 18.08 -6.83
N ALA A 339 -10.21 17.28 -5.76
CA ALA A 339 -11.43 17.00 -5.01
C ALA A 339 -12.01 18.25 -4.34
N VAL A 340 -11.16 19.13 -3.81
CA VAL A 340 -11.57 20.44 -3.28
C VAL A 340 -12.07 21.35 -4.40
N GLY A 341 -11.37 21.41 -5.53
CA GLY A 341 -11.78 22.19 -6.69
C GLY A 341 -13.14 21.76 -7.25
N GLU A 342 -13.38 20.46 -7.41
CA GLU A 342 -14.67 19.88 -7.81
C GLU A 342 -15.78 20.30 -6.83
N TYR A 343 -15.54 20.16 -5.52
CA TYR A 343 -16.50 20.51 -4.49
C TYR A 343 -16.87 22.00 -4.50
N LEU A 344 -15.88 22.89 -4.63
CA LEU A 344 -16.11 24.33 -4.70
C LEU A 344 -16.90 24.71 -5.96
N LYS A 345 -16.58 24.12 -7.12
CA LYS A 345 -17.36 24.31 -8.36
C LYS A 345 -18.81 23.88 -8.20
N MET A 346 -19.07 22.75 -7.54
CA MET A 346 -20.44 22.30 -7.26
C MET A 346 -21.20 23.27 -6.34
N LYS A 347 -20.54 23.75 -5.27
CA LYS A 347 -21.13 24.74 -4.36
C LYS A 347 -21.49 26.02 -5.09
N ALA A 348 -20.59 26.55 -5.92
CA ALA A 348 -20.82 27.77 -6.70
C ALA A 348 -22.04 27.67 -7.62
N LYS A 349 -22.30 26.49 -8.22
CA LYS A 349 -23.50 26.23 -9.04
C LYS A 349 -24.82 26.24 -8.25
N HIS A 350 -24.77 26.07 -6.93
CA HIS A 350 -25.95 26.00 -6.05
C HIS A 350 -26.11 27.25 -5.17
N ILE A 351 -25.29 28.29 -5.35
CA ILE A 351 -25.51 29.59 -4.73
C ILE A 351 -26.61 30.30 -5.54
N PRO A 352 -27.78 30.61 -4.95
CA PRO A 352 -28.78 31.42 -5.62
C PRO A 352 -28.15 32.79 -5.94
N VAL A 353 -28.31 33.26 -7.18
CA VAL A 353 -27.94 34.61 -7.61
C VAL A 353 -28.90 35.62 -6.96
N TYR A 354 -28.86 35.74 -5.64
CA TYR A 354 -29.62 36.71 -4.87
C TYR A 354 -28.75 37.27 -3.75
N SER A 355 -27.77 38.10 -4.12
CA SER A 355 -27.12 39.01 -3.17
C SER A 355 -26.68 40.35 -3.79
N LEU A 356 -27.23 40.73 -4.95
CA LEU A 356 -27.29 42.15 -5.30
C LEU A 356 -28.58 42.71 -4.67
N ARG A 357 -28.53 42.98 -3.37
CA ARG A 357 -29.51 43.91 -2.76
C ARG A 357 -29.31 45.24 -3.47
N THR A 358 -30.23 45.57 -4.37
CA THR A 358 -30.46 46.94 -4.81
C THR A 358 -30.68 47.79 -3.56
N ILE A 359 -29.72 48.65 -3.27
CA ILE A 359 -29.87 49.69 -2.25
C ILE A 359 -31.07 50.53 -2.69
N PRO A 360 -32.13 50.68 -1.87
CA PRO A 360 -33.20 51.59 -2.20
C PRO A 360 -32.63 53.01 -2.20
N ARG A 361 -32.54 53.61 -3.38
CA ARG A 361 -32.39 55.06 -3.52
C ARG A 361 -33.65 55.67 -2.93
N ASN A 362 -33.57 56.16 -1.69
CA ASN A 362 -34.22 57.39 -1.25
C ASN A 362 -33.84 57.70 0.20
N ALA A 363 -32.97 58.69 0.37
CA ALA A 363 -33.01 59.59 1.51
C ALA A 363 -32.73 60.99 0.95
N GLY A 364 -33.77 61.80 0.89
CA GLY A 364 -33.68 63.17 0.42
C GLY A 364 -32.99 64.10 1.41
N LEU A 365 -32.94 65.36 0.98
CA LEU A 365 -32.73 66.58 1.76
C LEU A 365 -31.28 66.87 2.19
N ARG A 366 -30.64 67.79 1.45
CA ARG A 366 -30.27 69.11 2.00
C ARG A 366 -29.96 70.12 0.87
N ARG A 367 -30.49 71.32 1.09
CA ARG A 367 -30.44 72.54 0.26
C ARG A 367 -29.07 73.26 0.38
N PRO A 368 -28.80 74.28 -0.46
CA PRO A 368 -27.46 74.75 -0.82
C PRO A 368 -26.83 75.68 0.21
N MET A 369 -25.51 75.64 0.36
CA MET A 369 -24.77 76.72 1.01
C MET A 369 -24.46 77.82 -0.01
N ALA A 370 -24.94 79.02 0.34
CA ALA A 370 -24.59 80.28 -0.27
C ALA A 370 -23.10 80.60 -0.09
N SER A 371 -22.53 81.21 -1.11
CA SER A 371 -21.24 81.90 -1.08
C SER A 371 -21.27 83.06 -0.10
N LEU A 372 -20.21 83.18 0.72
CA LEU A 372 -19.85 84.42 1.40
C LEU A 372 -18.37 84.73 1.13
N TYR A 373 -18.22 85.68 0.21
CA TYR A 373 -17.29 86.80 0.15
C TYR A 373 -15.78 86.64 -0.14
N SER A 374 -15.39 87.63 -0.96
CA SER A 374 -14.12 88.32 -1.17
C SER A 374 -13.05 87.63 -2.01
#